data_AF-A0A1Y4RLH6-F1
#
_entry.id   AF-A0A1Y4RLH6-F1
#
_cell.length_a   1.000
_cell.length_b   1.000
_cell.length_c   1.000
_cell.angle_alpha   90.00
_cell.angle_beta   90.00
_cell.angle_gamma   90.00
#
_symmetry.space_group_name_H-M   'P 1'
#
loop_
_entity.id
_entity.type
_entity.pdbx_description
1 polymer ?
#
loop_
_entity_poly.entity_id
_entity_poly.type
_entity_poly.pdbx_seq_one_letter_code
_entity_poly.pdbx_strand_id
1 'polypeptide(L)'
;MSLKTDYKDAMFQGNRKYQMIQNEDGTVSFEDVTEYTQEGDSFGAKDINDTNTEVEKKFDSSDVVDPMVTTQAGFAADAKATGDALKSQNSKIWPVGSIYLSVNATNPGTLFGGTWEQIQGRFLLTAGSGYSAGATGGAASVTSGGSSAANTGGTAITVNQMPSHNHGAIVRDEGSGNYFQIDGSRQRNGSIYAYTTYTGGGQAHNHTMAHTHQVNTMPPYLVVYAWKRTA
;
A
#
# COMPACT_ATOMS: atom_id res chain seq x y z
N MET A 1 -38.10 -24.53 16.99
CA MET A 1 -39.03 -25.64 16.67
C MET A 1 -38.74 -26.03 15.22
N SER A 2 -38.80 -27.31 14.83
CA SER A 2 -38.62 -27.66 13.41
C SER A 2 -39.89 -27.25 12.65
N LEU A 3 -39.76 -26.49 11.58
CA LEU A 3 -40.88 -26.28 10.67
C LEU A 3 -41.24 -27.62 10.01
N LYS A 4 -42.53 -27.84 9.80
CA LYS A 4 -43.05 -29.04 9.14
C LYS A 4 -42.79 -28.96 7.65
N THR A 5 -42.41 -30.08 7.03
CA THR A 5 -41.97 -30.13 5.62
C THR A 5 -42.70 -31.18 4.79
N ASP A 6 -43.67 -31.89 5.36
CA ASP A 6 -44.40 -33.02 4.79
C ASP A 6 -45.90 -32.70 4.61
N TYR A 7 -46.21 -31.51 4.09
CA TYR A 7 -47.58 -31.16 3.76
C TYR A 7 -48.10 -31.95 2.56
N LYS A 8 -49.41 -32.26 2.56
CA LYS A 8 -50.08 -32.99 1.51
C LYS A 8 -49.91 -32.30 0.16
N ASP A 9 -49.24 -32.99 -0.75
CA ASP A 9 -49.26 -32.63 -2.15
C ASP A 9 -50.39 -33.37 -2.87
N ALA A 10 -50.99 -32.74 -3.87
CA ALA A 10 -52.05 -33.36 -4.65
C ALA A 10 -51.44 -34.36 -5.64
N MET A 11 -51.00 -35.53 -5.16
CA MET A 11 -50.42 -36.56 -6.00
C MET A 11 -51.50 -37.46 -6.59
N PHE A 12 -51.53 -37.55 -7.91
CA PHE A 12 -52.38 -38.46 -8.69
C PHE A 12 -51.62 -38.90 -9.93
N GLN A 13 -51.91 -40.11 -10.43
CA GLN A 13 -51.29 -40.61 -11.66
C GLN A 13 -52.21 -40.40 -12.86
N GLY A 14 -51.66 -39.88 -13.96
CA GLY A 14 -52.40 -39.63 -15.21
C GLY A 14 -53.19 -38.31 -15.20
N ASN A 15 -54.28 -38.26 -15.97
CA ASN A 15 -55.11 -37.06 -16.08
C ASN A 15 -56.10 -36.98 -14.91
N ARG A 16 -56.39 -35.76 -14.45
CA ARG A 16 -57.50 -35.54 -13.52
C ARG A 16 -58.80 -36.04 -14.12
N LYS A 17 -59.61 -36.69 -13.29
CA LYS A 17 -60.91 -37.25 -13.66
C LYS A 17 -61.99 -36.44 -12.97
N TYR A 18 -62.93 -35.93 -13.76
CA TYR A 18 -64.08 -35.22 -13.25
C TYR A 18 -65.35 -35.95 -13.68
N GLN A 19 -66.26 -36.17 -12.75
CA GLN A 19 -67.60 -36.63 -13.05
C GLN A 19 -68.48 -35.41 -13.32
N MET A 20 -69.13 -35.41 -14.48
CA MET A 20 -70.10 -34.40 -14.85
C MET A 20 -71.44 -34.73 -14.20
N ILE A 21 -71.96 -33.79 -13.41
CA ILE A 21 -73.27 -33.89 -12.76
C ILE A 21 -74.20 -32.88 -13.43
N GLN A 22 -75.30 -33.37 -13.99
CA GLN A 22 -76.35 -32.52 -14.52
C GLN A 22 -77.29 -32.15 -13.38
N ASN A 23 -77.33 -30.86 -13.03
CA ASN A 23 -78.18 -30.35 -11.97
C ASN A 23 -79.63 -30.17 -12.47
N GLU A 24 -80.59 -30.19 -11.54
CA GLU A 24 -82.03 -30.03 -11.86
C GLU A 24 -82.35 -28.65 -12.47
N ASP A 25 -81.51 -27.65 -12.21
CA ASP A 25 -81.63 -26.29 -12.77
C ASP A 25 -81.04 -26.16 -14.19
N GLY A 26 -80.60 -27.27 -14.79
CA GLY A 26 -79.99 -27.31 -16.12
C GLY A 26 -78.51 -26.92 -16.14
N THR A 27 -77.90 -26.58 -15.00
CA THR A 27 -76.46 -26.34 -14.90
C THR A 27 -75.68 -27.63 -14.80
N VAL A 28 -74.36 -27.55 -15.01
CA VAL A 28 -73.44 -28.68 -14.88
C VAL A 28 -72.45 -28.40 -13.77
N SER A 29 -72.35 -29.32 -12.82
CA SER A 29 -71.29 -29.35 -11.81
C SER A 29 -70.26 -30.40 -12.18
N PHE A 30 -69.00 -30.16 -11.80
CA PHE A 30 -67.92 -31.13 -11.94
C PHE A 30 -67.50 -31.57 -10.54
N GLU A 31 -67.66 -32.86 -10.27
CA GLU A 31 -67.10 -33.50 -9.09
C GLU A 31 -65.72 -34.06 -9.44
N ASP A 32 -64.69 -33.69 -8.69
CA ASP A 32 -63.36 -34.29 -8.86
C ASP A 32 -63.38 -35.70 -8.28
N VAL A 33 -63.29 -36.69 -9.18
CA VAL A 33 -63.22 -38.13 -8.85
C VAL A 33 -61.82 -38.69 -9.12
N THR A 34 -60.82 -37.82 -9.20
CA THR A 34 -59.42 -38.22 -9.32
C THR A 34 -59.03 -39.00 -8.07
N GLU A 35 -58.43 -40.17 -8.26
CA GLU A 35 -57.88 -40.95 -7.15
C GLU A 35 -56.55 -40.34 -6.73
N TYR A 36 -56.54 -39.70 -5.56
CA TYR A 36 -55.36 -39.06 -5.00
C TYR A 36 -54.62 -40.01 -4.07
N THR A 37 -53.32 -40.18 -4.29
CA THR A 37 -52.41 -40.77 -3.31
C THR A 37 -51.97 -39.65 -2.36
N GLN A 38 -52.72 -39.40 -1.29
CA GLN A 38 -52.34 -38.37 -0.33
C GLN A 38 -51.18 -38.87 0.56
N GLU A 39 -50.02 -38.24 0.45
CA GLU A 39 -48.93 -38.38 1.42
C GLU A 39 -48.76 -37.07 2.20
N GLY A 40 -48.59 -37.15 3.53
CA GLY A 40 -48.38 -35.97 4.38
C GLY A 40 -49.63 -35.45 5.12
N ASP A 41 -49.51 -34.27 5.74
CA ASP A 41 -50.58 -33.62 6.52
C ASP A 41 -51.20 -32.39 5.85
N SER A 42 -52.46 -32.07 6.16
CA SER A 42 -53.15 -30.92 5.56
C SER A 42 -52.53 -29.59 6.01
N PHE A 43 -52.24 -28.70 5.08
CA PHE A 43 -51.80 -27.33 5.38
C PHE A 43 -52.96 -26.46 5.84
N GLY A 44 -52.91 -25.95 7.07
CA GLY A 44 -53.94 -25.11 7.67
C GLY A 44 -53.47 -23.68 7.98
N ALA A 45 -54.41 -22.83 8.38
CA ALA A 45 -54.11 -21.44 8.77
C ALA A 45 -53.13 -21.36 9.96
N LYS A 46 -53.13 -22.35 10.86
CA LYS A 46 -52.16 -22.43 11.95
C LYS A 46 -50.73 -22.62 11.43
N ASP A 47 -50.55 -23.47 10.42
CA ASP A 47 -49.24 -23.78 9.84
C ASP A 47 -48.57 -22.56 9.20
N ILE A 48 -49.34 -21.74 8.47
CA ILE A 48 -48.82 -20.48 7.92
C ILE A 48 -48.52 -19.46 9.02
N ASN A 49 -49.35 -19.39 10.06
CA ASN A 49 -49.12 -18.48 11.19
C ASN A 49 -47.87 -18.88 11.98
N ASP A 50 -47.66 -20.17 12.23
CA ASP A 50 -46.46 -20.70 12.87
C ASP A 50 -45.22 -20.41 12.01
N THR A 51 -45.31 -20.60 10.69
CA THR A 51 -44.23 -20.28 9.74
C THR A 51 -43.88 -18.80 9.77
N ASN A 52 -44.87 -17.92 9.64
CA ASN A 52 -44.67 -16.46 9.70
C ASN A 52 -44.06 -16.04 11.04
N THR A 53 -44.52 -16.62 12.15
CA THR A 53 -43.97 -16.34 13.49
C THR A 53 -42.48 -16.71 13.58
N GLU A 54 -42.07 -17.87 13.06
CA GLU A 54 -40.65 -18.27 13.08
C GLU A 54 -39.79 -17.46 12.08
N VAL A 55 -40.36 -17.03 10.95
CA VAL A 55 -39.69 -16.13 10.01
C VAL A 55 -39.50 -14.75 10.63
N GLU A 56 -40.55 -14.18 11.21
CA GLU A 56 -40.49 -12.90 11.93
C GLU A 56 -39.46 -12.97 13.05
N LYS A 57 -39.41 -14.05 13.86
CA LYS A 57 -38.34 -14.24 14.85
C LYS A 57 -36.94 -14.20 14.26
N LYS A 58 -36.70 -14.69 13.04
CA LYS A 58 -35.37 -14.59 12.40
C LYS A 58 -34.99 -13.16 12.00
N PHE A 59 -35.97 -12.28 11.79
CA PHE A 59 -35.75 -10.89 11.39
C PHE A 59 -35.85 -9.90 12.56
N ASP A 60 -36.67 -10.20 13.58
CA ASP A 60 -36.90 -9.35 14.77
C ASP A 60 -36.10 -9.79 15.99
N SER A 61 -35.62 -11.03 16.05
CA SER A 61 -34.78 -11.44 17.17
C SER A 61 -33.34 -11.01 16.94
N SER A 62 -32.72 -10.65 18.04
CA SER A 62 -31.29 -10.57 18.32
C SER A 62 -30.41 -11.76 17.85
N ASP A 63 -30.89 -12.64 16.95
CA ASP A 63 -30.13 -13.63 16.18
C ASP A 63 -29.33 -13.02 15.03
N VAL A 64 -29.43 -11.71 14.79
CA VAL A 64 -28.35 -10.96 14.14
C VAL A 64 -27.19 -10.89 15.13
N VAL A 65 -26.46 -12.00 15.20
CA VAL A 65 -25.32 -12.14 16.09
C VAL A 65 -24.20 -11.25 15.55
N ASP A 66 -23.52 -10.50 16.42
CA ASP A 66 -22.35 -9.73 16.00
C ASP A 66 -21.29 -10.71 15.46
N PRO A 67 -20.98 -10.66 14.15
CA PRO A 67 -20.09 -11.62 13.52
C PRO A 67 -18.65 -11.55 14.07
N MET A 68 -18.33 -10.54 14.86
CA MET A 68 -17.07 -10.42 15.58
C MET A 68 -16.95 -11.30 16.83
N VAL A 69 -18.06 -11.73 17.42
CA VAL A 69 -18.09 -12.43 18.72
C VAL A 69 -18.75 -13.80 18.66
N THR A 70 -19.44 -14.14 17.57
CA THR A 70 -20.05 -15.45 17.39
C THR A 70 -19.01 -16.57 17.26
N THR A 71 -19.09 -17.56 18.15
CA THR A 71 -18.20 -18.73 18.16
C THR A 71 -18.90 -20.04 17.77
N GLN A 72 -20.22 -20.03 17.65
CA GLN A 72 -21.05 -21.21 17.37
C GLN A 72 -21.56 -21.19 15.93
N ALA A 73 -21.48 -22.33 15.23
CA ALA A 73 -21.96 -22.48 13.86
C ALA A 73 -23.51 -22.55 13.80
N GLY A 74 -24.09 -22.17 12.66
CA GLY A 74 -25.53 -22.35 12.37
C GLY A 74 -26.41 -21.10 12.47
N PHE A 75 -25.85 -19.95 12.85
CA PHE A 75 -26.56 -18.67 12.84
C PHE A 75 -26.51 -18.01 11.46
N ALA A 76 -27.60 -17.35 11.07
CA ALA A 76 -27.60 -16.44 9.94
C ALA A 76 -26.95 -15.11 10.38
N ALA A 77 -26.10 -14.51 9.55
CA ALA A 77 -25.50 -13.21 9.82
C ALA A 77 -26.17 -12.13 8.97
N ASP A 78 -26.49 -10.99 9.58
CA ASP A 78 -26.91 -9.82 8.82
C ASP A 78 -25.73 -9.30 7.99
N ALA A 79 -25.93 -9.20 6.68
CA ALA A 79 -24.89 -8.79 5.75
C ALA A 79 -24.40 -7.36 6.01
N LYS A 80 -25.30 -6.47 6.46
CA LYS A 80 -24.95 -5.08 6.77
C LYS A 80 -24.14 -5.01 8.08
N ALA A 81 -24.57 -5.69 9.14
CA ALA A 81 -23.85 -5.77 10.41
C ALA A 81 -22.46 -6.38 10.22
N THR A 82 -22.36 -7.42 9.38
CA THR A 82 -21.08 -8.02 8.99
C THR A 82 -20.19 -7.05 8.23
N GLY A 83 -20.75 -6.34 7.24
CA GLY A 83 -20.02 -5.31 6.52
C GLY A 83 -19.52 -4.19 7.44
N ASP A 84 -20.34 -3.75 8.40
CA ASP A 84 -20.00 -2.69 9.33
C ASP A 84 -18.94 -3.14 10.36
N ALA A 85 -19.01 -4.39 10.82
CA ALA A 85 -17.97 -5.02 11.66
C ALA A 85 -16.62 -5.08 10.94
N LEU A 86 -16.59 -5.51 9.67
CA LEU A 86 -15.38 -5.57 8.86
C LEU A 86 -14.78 -4.16 8.64
N LYS A 87 -15.62 -3.16 8.33
CA LYS A 87 -15.17 -1.76 8.20
C LYS A 87 -14.60 -1.21 9.52
N SER A 88 -15.23 -1.57 10.65
CA SER A 88 -14.77 -1.19 11.98
C SER A 88 -13.39 -1.79 12.29
N GLN A 89 -13.18 -3.07 12.02
CA GLN A 89 -11.88 -3.72 12.19
C GLN A 89 -10.82 -3.14 11.27
N ASN A 90 -11.15 -2.90 10.00
CA ASN A 90 -10.23 -2.28 9.06
C ASN A 90 -9.78 -0.89 9.54
N SER A 91 -10.67 -0.12 10.17
CA SER A 91 -10.33 1.19 10.75
C SER A 91 -9.41 1.10 11.97
N LYS A 92 -9.35 -0.05 12.65
CA LYS A 92 -8.41 -0.32 13.75
C LYS A 92 -7.05 -0.80 13.25
N ILE A 93 -7.02 -1.62 12.20
CA ILE A 93 -5.78 -2.13 11.59
C ILE A 93 -5.06 -1.01 10.82
N TRP A 94 -5.82 -0.20 10.10
CA TRP A 94 -5.33 0.89 9.26
C TRP A 94 -5.96 2.23 9.65
N PRO A 95 -5.73 2.79 10.83
CA PRO A 95 -6.30 4.10 11.19
C PRO A 95 -5.90 5.21 10.20
N VAL A 96 -6.68 6.30 10.17
CA VAL A 96 -6.32 7.50 9.40
C VAL A 96 -4.93 7.97 9.85
N GLY A 97 -4.03 8.19 8.89
CA GLY A 97 -2.62 8.48 9.13
C GLY A 97 -1.67 7.30 8.97
N SER A 98 -2.18 6.06 8.86
CA SER A 98 -1.33 4.89 8.57
C SER A 98 -0.57 5.03 7.25
N ILE A 99 0.65 4.48 7.24
CA ILE A 99 1.51 4.40 6.05
C ILE A 99 1.57 2.95 5.56
N TYR A 100 1.29 2.76 4.27
CA TYR A 100 1.44 1.48 3.58
C TYR A 100 2.58 1.57 2.56
N LEU A 101 3.48 0.58 2.56
CA LEU A 101 4.63 0.48 1.67
C LEU A 101 4.50 -0.77 0.79
N SER A 102 4.73 -0.64 -0.51
CA SER A 102 4.69 -1.75 -1.46
C SER A 102 5.56 -1.50 -2.67
N VAL A 103 6.09 -2.55 -3.29
CA VAL A 103 6.72 -2.46 -4.62
C VAL A 103 5.70 -2.37 -5.75
N ASN A 104 4.42 -2.64 -5.46
CA ASN A 104 3.33 -2.58 -6.42
C ASN A 104 2.66 -1.20 -6.42
N ALA A 105 2.26 -0.72 -7.60
CA ALA A 105 1.61 0.58 -7.79
C ALA A 105 0.14 0.63 -7.31
N THR A 106 -0.40 -0.48 -6.81
CA THR A 106 -1.80 -0.62 -6.42
C THR A 106 -2.17 0.36 -5.31
N ASN A 107 -3.22 1.17 -5.54
CA ASN A 107 -3.78 2.04 -4.52
C ASN A 107 -4.38 1.18 -3.38
N PRO A 108 -3.95 1.32 -2.12
CA PRO A 108 -4.44 0.50 -1.02
C PRO A 108 -5.94 0.62 -0.75
N GLY A 109 -6.59 1.68 -1.24
CA GLY A 109 -8.04 1.82 -1.19
C GLY A 109 -8.79 0.67 -1.89
N THR A 110 -8.19 0.00 -2.87
CA THR A 110 -8.80 -1.18 -3.52
C THR A 110 -8.60 -2.48 -2.71
N LEU A 111 -7.65 -2.49 -1.78
CA LEU A 111 -7.31 -3.65 -0.96
C LEU A 111 -7.97 -3.60 0.42
N PHE A 112 -7.94 -2.41 1.03
CA PHE A 112 -8.34 -2.18 2.41
C PHE A 112 -9.54 -1.21 2.50
N GLY A 113 -10.03 -0.67 1.38
CA GLY A 113 -10.99 0.44 1.43
C GLY A 113 -10.37 1.73 2.00
N GLY A 114 -11.23 2.70 2.27
CA GLY A 114 -10.79 4.04 2.69
C GLY A 114 -10.19 4.85 1.54
N THR A 115 -9.72 6.05 1.88
CA THR A 115 -9.05 6.97 0.94
C THR A 115 -7.57 7.04 1.26
N TRP A 116 -6.74 6.93 0.23
CA TRP A 116 -5.28 6.91 0.35
C TRP A 116 -4.65 7.89 -0.61
N GLU A 117 -3.65 8.61 -0.12
CA GLU A 117 -2.84 9.56 -0.89
C GLU A 117 -1.42 9.04 -1.03
N GLN A 118 -0.86 9.07 -2.24
CA GLN A 118 0.49 8.59 -2.48
C GLN A 118 1.52 9.59 -1.96
N ILE A 119 2.49 9.09 -1.20
CA ILE A 119 3.71 9.83 -0.85
C ILE A 119 4.73 9.62 -1.97
N GLN A 120 5.11 10.70 -2.63
CA GLN A 120 6.03 10.67 -3.77
C GLN A 120 7.32 11.46 -3.47
N GLY A 121 8.45 10.99 -4.03
CA GLY A 121 9.72 11.74 -4.08
C GLY A 121 10.32 12.09 -2.72
N ARG A 122 10.10 11.28 -1.68
CA ARG A 122 10.50 11.60 -0.31
C ARG A 122 11.05 10.38 0.43
N PHE A 123 12.03 10.62 1.29
CA PHE A 123 12.45 9.67 2.31
C PHE A 123 11.54 9.77 3.53
N LEU A 124 11.23 8.63 4.14
CA LEU A 124 10.51 8.61 5.40
C LEU A 124 11.50 8.69 6.55
N LEU A 125 11.38 9.76 7.33
CA LEU A 125 12.12 9.98 8.57
C LEU A 125 11.19 9.75 9.76
N THR A 126 11.67 9.01 10.76
CA THR A 126 10.90 8.73 11.96
C THR A 126 10.71 10.01 12.79
N ALA A 127 9.52 10.15 13.38
CA ALA A 127 9.22 11.27 14.26
C ALA A 127 9.96 11.14 15.61
N GLY A 128 10.23 12.28 16.24
CA GLY A 128 10.91 12.38 17.54
C GLY A 128 10.98 13.82 18.03
N SER A 129 11.73 14.10 19.10
CA SER A 129 11.84 15.45 19.68
C SER A 129 12.34 16.52 18.69
N GLY A 130 13.14 16.13 17.68
CA GLY A 130 13.62 17.02 16.61
C GLY A 130 12.78 17.01 15.32
N TYR A 131 11.82 16.09 15.17
CA TYR A 131 11.04 15.91 13.93
C TYR A 131 9.59 15.59 14.25
N SER A 132 8.69 16.55 14.04
CA SER A 132 7.25 16.36 14.27
C SER A 132 6.65 15.38 13.26
N ALA A 133 5.72 14.54 13.72
CA ALA A 133 5.03 13.58 12.85
C ALA A 133 4.26 14.29 11.72
N GLY A 134 4.44 13.81 10.49
CA GLY A 134 3.81 14.38 9.30
C GLY A 134 4.46 15.65 8.75
N ALA A 135 5.49 16.20 9.42
CA ALA A 135 6.28 17.29 8.87
C ALA A 135 7.03 16.83 7.60
N THR A 136 7.13 17.72 6.62
CA THR A 136 7.91 17.50 5.40
C THR A 136 9.08 18.48 5.34
N GLY A 137 10.21 18.06 4.79
CA GLY A 137 11.39 18.90 4.61
C GLY A 137 12.45 18.17 3.79
N GLY A 138 13.68 18.72 3.81
CA GLY A 138 14.78 18.23 2.98
C GLY A 138 14.71 18.76 1.54
N ALA A 139 15.77 18.53 0.78
CA ALA A 139 15.87 18.95 -0.61
C ALA A 139 16.15 17.73 -1.50
N ALA A 140 15.46 17.63 -2.63
CA ALA A 140 15.73 16.59 -3.64
C ALA A 140 17.12 16.79 -4.28
N SER A 141 17.61 18.03 -4.29
CA SER A 141 18.96 18.42 -4.68
C SER A 141 19.42 19.61 -3.83
N VAL A 142 20.69 19.64 -3.44
CA VAL A 142 21.33 20.83 -2.87
C VAL A 142 22.03 21.55 -4.01
N THR A 143 21.51 22.71 -4.42
CA THR A 143 22.18 23.59 -5.38
C THR A 143 22.70 24.80 -4.64
N SER A 144 24.02 24.92 -4.46
CA SER A 144 24.63 26.12 -3.92
C SER A 144 24.67 27.21 -4.99
N GLY A 145 23.78 28.19 -4.88
CA GLY A 145 23.75 29.38 -5.73
C GLY A 145 24.74 30.43 -5.24
N GLY A 146 25.79 30.66 -6.03
CA GLY A 146 26.74 31.75 -5.86
C GLY A 146 27.76 31.72 -7.01
N SER A 147 27.97 32.85 -7.66
CA SER A 147 28.78 32.97 -8.87
C SER A 147 30.24 32.57 -8.67
N SER A 148 30.59 31.39 -9.15
CA SER A 148 31.91 31.11 -9.70
C SER A 148 31.72 30.13 -10.85
N ALA A 149 32.29 30.45 -12.00
CA ALA A 149 32.20 29.62 -13.20
C ALA A 149 32.49 28.14 -12.87
N ALA A 150 31.57 27.26 -13.32
CA ALA A 150 31.59 25.79 -13.32
C ALA A 150 30.99 25.02 -12.10
N ASN A 151 29.69 24.70 -12.19
CA ASN A 151 29.00 23.39 -12.06
C ASN A 151 29.77 22.19 -11.42
N THR A 152 29.21 21.28 -10.58
CA THR A 152 27.82 20.85 -10.27
C THR A 152 27.73 20.13 -8.91
N GLY A 153 26.68 20.40 -8.12
CA GLY A 153 25.72 19.43 -7.55
C GLY A 153 26.12 18.11 -6.84
N GLY A 154 27.39 17.83 -6.58
CA GLY A 154 27.83 16.93 -5.51
C GLY A 154 28.44 17.77 -4.38
N THR A 155 28.81 17.19 -3.24
CA THR A 155 29.70 17.88 -2.30
C THR A 155 30.99 18.24 -3.06
N ALA A 156 31.06 19.45 -3.61
CA ALA A 156 32.28 19.97 -4.19
C ALA A 156 33.26 20.09 -3.02
N ILE A 157 34.33 19.30 -3.06
CA ILE A 157 35.38 19.35 -2.05
C ILE A 157 35.92 20.78 -2.07
N THR A 158 35.55 21.56 -1.06
CA THR A 158 36.10 22.89 -0.84
C THR A 158 37.60 22.76 -0.53
N VAL A 159 38.36 23.84 -0.68
CA VAL A 159 39.78 23.86 -0.27
C VAL A 159 39.97 23.33 1.17
N ASN A 160 39.01 23.61 2.05
CA ASN A 160 39.03 23.13 3.44
C ASN A 160 38.77 21.63 3.60
N GLN A 161 38.24 20.97 2.58
CA GLN A 161 37.99 19.52 2.55
C GLN A 161 39.08 18.75 1.79
N MET A 162 40.06 19.44 1.18
CA MET A 162 41.23 18.80 0.57
C MET A 162 42.32 18.57 1.62
N PRO A 163 42.81 17.32 1.80
CA PRO A 163 43.98 17.06 2.63
C PRO A 163 45.21 17.82 2.11
N SER A 164 46.09 18.21 3.04
CA SER A 164 47.39 18.79 2.69
C SER A 164 48.17 17.83 1.78
N HIS A 165 48.68 18.34 0.66
CA HIS A 165 49.47 17.58 -0.31
C HIS A 165 50.66 18.41 -0.82
N ASN A 166 51.60 17.74 -1.49
CA ASN A 166 52.74 18.34 -2.17
C ASN A 166 53.05 17.60 -3.48
N HIS A 167 53.74 18.26 -4.39
CA HIS A 167 54.17 17.67 -5.66
C HIS A 167 55.68 17.46 -5.65
N GLY A 168 56.12 16.30 -6.13
CA GLY A 168 57.52 16.04 -6.47
C GLY A 168 57.77 16.36 -7.94
N ALA A 169 58.78 17.18 -8.23
CA ALA A 169 59.29 17.42 -9.57
C ALA A 169 60.70 16.83 -9.69
N ILE A 170 60.95 16.10 -10.78
CA ILE A 170 62.28 15.63 -11.16
C ILE A 170 62.77 16.55 -12.27
N VAL A 171 63.81 17.32 -12.00
CA VAL A 171 64.53 18.09 -13.02
C VAL A 171 65.75 17.30 -13.44
N ARG A 172 65.85 17.01 -14.73
CA ARG A 172 67.04 16.42 -15.36
C ARG A 172 67.87 17.54 -15.95
N ASP A 173 69.14 17.57 -15.60
CA ASP A 173 70.08 18.58 -16.08
C ASP A 173 70.52 18.20 -17.50
N GLU A 174 69.81 18.69 -18.52
CA GLU A 174 70.15 18.48 -19.92
C GLU A 174 70.72 19.78 -20.53
N GLY A 175 71.97 20.07 -20.20
CA GLY A 175 72.80 21.02 -20.94
C GLY A 175 72.61 22.51 -20.60
N SER A 176 73.65 23.29 -20.90
CA SER A 176 73.79 24.68 -20.43
C SER A 176 72.71 25.63 -20.95
N GLY A 177 71.84 26.10 -20.06
CA GLY A 177 70.91 27.19 -20.32
C GLY A 177 69.92 27.41 -19.19
N ASN A 178 69.87 28.64 -18.65
CA ASN A 178 68.97 29.16 -17.61
C ASN A 178 68.85 28.34 -16.30
N TYR A 179 69.55 28.80 -15.26
CA TYR A 179 69.44 28.27 -13.91
C TYR A 179 68.06 28.56 -13.30
N PHE A 180 67.24 27.53 -13.08
CA PHE A 180 66.17 27.57 -12.08
C PHE A 180 66.80 27.39 -10.70
N GLN A 181 66.69 28.39 -9.81
CA GLN A 181 67.07 28.21 -8.41
C GLN A 181 65.98 27.40 -7.70
N ILE A 182 66.33 26.21 -7.22
CA ILE A 182 65.43 25.33 -6.46
C ILE A 182 65.96 25.24 -5.03
N ASP A 183 65.31 25.96 -4.13
CA ASP A 183 65.64 25.94 -2.70
C ASP A 183 65.12 24.65 -2.05
N GLY A 184 65.95 23.98 -1.26
CA GLY A 184 65.60 22.72 -0.57
C GLY A 184 65.69 21.41 -1.40
N SER A 185 66.41 21.39 -2.52
CA SER A 185 66.55 20.18 -3.35
C SER A 185 67.55 19.14 -2.81
N ARG A 186 67.31 17.84 -3.08
CA ARG A 186 68.24 16.74 -2.73
C ARG A 186 68.79 16.08 -3.99
N GLN A 187 70.10 16.15 -4.20
CA GLN A 187 70.76 15.41 -5.29
C GLN A 187 70.95 13.94 -4.92
N ARG A 188 70.50 13.03 -5.81
CA ARG A 188 70.83 11.60 -5.76
C ARG A 188 71.03 11.08 -7.19
N ASN A 189 72.18 10.45 -7.44
CA ASN A 189 72.51 9.76 -8.69
C ASN A 189 72.28 10.60 -9.96
N GLY A 190 72.81 11.83 -10.00
CA GLY A 190 72.73 12.72 -11.18
C GLY A 190 71.37 13.37 -11.45
N SER A 191 70.36 13.14 -10.61
CA SER A 191 69.04 13.80 -10.70
C SER A 191 68.81 14.70 -9.49
N ILE A 192 68.20 15.87 -9.73
CA ILE A 192 67.78 16.81 -8.70
C ILE A 192 66.30 16.52 -8.38
N TYR A 193 66.02 16.17 -7.12
CA TYR A 193 64.65 16.00 -6.62
C TYR A 193 64.22 17.26 -5.89
N ALA A 194 63.15 17.88 -6.39
CA ALA A 194 62.53 19.06 -5.81
C ALA A 194 61.13 18.70 -5.33
N TYR A 195 60.78 19.10 -4.10
CA TYR A 195 59.43 18.98 -3.59
C TYR A 195 58.87 20.36 -3.34
N THR A 196 57.61 20.60 -3.72
CA THR A 196 56.89 21.77 -3.20
C THR A 196 56.71 21.60 -1.69
N THR A 197 56.64 22.71 -0.95
CA THR A 197 56.20 22.65 0.46
C THR A 197 54.77 22.10 0.53
N TYR A 198 54.41 21.48 1.66
CA TYR A 198 53.02 21.17 1.96
C TYR A 198 52.24 22.49 1.96
N THR A 199 51.39 22.70 0.95
CA THR A 199 50.67 23.95 0.79
C THR A 199 49.19 23.64 0.72
N GLY A 200 48.44 24.07 1.74
CA GLY A 200 46.97 23.98 1.86
C GLY A 200 46.39 25.26 2.48
N GLY A 201 47.08 26.39 2.30
CA GLY A 201 46.84 27.66 2.99
C GLY A 201 46.10 28.73 2.17
N GLY A 202 45.25 28.35 1.20
CA GLY A 202 44.32 29.29 0.58
C GLY A 202 44.85 30.23 -0.52
N GLN A 203 45.96 29.90 -1.20
CA GLN A 203 46.33 30.57 -2.46
C GLN A 203 45.94 29.69 -3.65
N ALA A 204 45.24 30.28 -4.63
CA ALA A 204 44.76 29.54 -5.79
C ALA A 204 45.90 29.32 -6.80
N HIS A 205 46.11 28.07 -7.21
CA HIS A 205 46.58 27.76 -8.56
C HIS A 205 45.53 26.88 -9.22
N ASN A 206 45.21 27.21 -10.46
CA ASN A 206 44.06 26.75 -11.20
C ASN A 206 44.49 25.68 -12.20
N HIS A 207 43.94 24.47 -12.04
CA HIS A 207 43.99 23.43 -13.05
C HIS A 207 42.64 23.38 -13.76
N THR A 208 42.61 23.67 -15.07
CA THR A 208 41.40 23.52 -15.88
C THR A 208 41.18 22.04 -16.16
N MET A 209 40.54 21.37 -15.22
CA MET A 209 40.09 20.00 -15.38
C MET A 209 38.74 20.00 -16.10
N ALA A 210 38.73 19.69 -17.40
CA ALA A 210 37.52 19.60 -18.22
C ALA A 210 36.78 18.26 -17.99
N HIS A 211 36.36 17.98 -16.75
CA HIS A 211 35.46 16.86 -16.46
C HIS A 211 34.57 17.17 -15.26
N THR A 212 33.28 16.89 -15.44
CA THR A 212 32.26 17.04 -14.41
C THR A 212 32.25 15.79 -13.54
N HIS A 213 32.49 15.93 -12.24
CA HIS A 213 32.29 14.83 -11.29
C HIS A 213 30.93 14.99 -10.63
N GLN A 214 30.04 14.03 -10.87
CA GLN A 214 28.82 13.89 -10.10
C GLN A 214 29.07 12.88 -8.99
N VAL A 215 29.05 13.35 -7.73
CA VAL A 215 29.09 12.47 -6.56
C VAL A 215 27.65 12.26 -6.10
N ASN A 216 27.14 11.05 -6.29
CA ASN A 216 25.85 10.68 -5.74
C ASN A 216 26.00 10.41 -4.23
N THR A 217 25.31 11.20 -3.41
CA THR A 217 25.32 11.04 -1.95
C THR A 217 24.21 10.11 -1.44
N MET A 218 23.43 9.50 -2.34
CA MET A 218 22.39 8.55 -1.98
C MET A 218 23.00 7.18 -1.65
N PRO A 219 22.84 6.65 -0.42
CA PRO A 219 23.14 5.25 -0.14
C PRO A 219 22.31 4.33 -1.05
N PRO A 220 22.70 3.06 -1.27
CA PRO A 220 21.86 2.09 -1.97
C PRO A 220 20.44 2.05 -1.38
N TYR A 221 19.41 2.12 -2.24
CA TYR A 221 18.01 2.20 -1.82
C TYR A 221 17.10 1.33 -2.69
N LEU A 222 15.95 0.95 -2.14
CA LEU A 222 14.83 0.34 -2.86
C LEU A 222 13.73 1.38 -3.04
N VAL A 223 13.28 1.59 -4.27
CA VAL A 223 12.12 2.45 -4.56
C VAL A 223 10.85 1.64 -4.30
N VAL A 224 9.97 2.20 -3.47
CA VAL A 224 8.66 1.63 -3.15
C VAL A 224 7.58 2.69 -3.32
N TYR A 225 6.37 2.24 -3.61
CA TYR A 225 5.17 3.04 -3.47
C TYR A 225 4.83 3.17 -1.98
N ALA A 226 4.71 4.42 -1.53
CA ALA A 226 4.26 4.75 -0.19
C ALA A 226 2.90 5.45 -0.27
N TRP A 227 1.98 5.08 0.60
CA TRP A 227 0.62 5.64 0.65
C TRP A 227 0.27 5.99 2.09
N LYS A 228 -0.40 7.13 2.29
CA LYS A 228 -0.95 7.55 3.58
C LYS A 228 -2.48 7.47 3.55
N ARG A 229 -3.09 6.84 4.55
CA ARG A 229 -4.55 6.84 4.69
C ARG A 229 -5.04 8.22 5.14
N THR A 230 -6.01 8.78 4.43
CA THR A 230 -6.60 10.11 4.71
C THR A 230 -8.04 10.04 5.19
N ALA A 231 -8.78 8.97 4.88
CA ALA A 231 -10.12 8.67 5.39
C ALA A 231 -10.38 7.15 5.43
#